data_AF-A0A3B0S620-F1
#
_entry.id   AF-A0A3B0S620-F1
#
_cell.length_a   1.000
_cell.length_b   1.000
_cell.length_c   1.000
_cell.angle_alpha   90.00
_cell.angle_beta   90.00
_cell.angle_gamma   90.00
#
_symmetry.space_group_name_H-M   'P 1'
#
loop_
_entity.id
_entity.type
_entity.pdbx_description
1 polymer ?
#
loop_
_entity_poly.entity_id
_entity_poly.type
_entity_poly.pdbx_seq_one_letter_code
_entity_poly.pdbx_strand_id
1 'polypeptide(L)'
;MERDSESDILAQLVAVNDALWALPDDAFSEKFKLLKERDHLREESSKYAVGLDAQRPDADLLAELSGMRSQLKELEKQKIDLVTQAGGGSGAGEMGNIGGVSLNARMMDAGGAGRVQARIGIIKGVLKDRGIMYPNPQ
;
A
#
# COMPACT_ATOMS: atom_id res chain seq x y z
N MET A 1 -26.08 12.70 -12.29
CA MET A 1 -26.10 11.43 -11.56
C MET A 1 -24.76 10.79 -11.85
N GLU A 2 -23.79 10.91 -10.94
CA GLU A 2 -22.41 10.40 -11.18
C GLU A 2 -21.63 10.26 -9.86
N ARG A 3 -22.34 9.99 -8.75
CA ARG A 3 -21.72 9.68 -7.44
C ARG A 3 -21.74 8.18 -7.11
N ASP A 4 -22.27 7.37 -8.02
CA ASP A 4 -22.55 5.96 -7.75
C ASP A 4 -21.31 5.09 -8.00
N SER A 5 -20.43 5.42 -8.97
CA SER A 5 -19.37 4.50 -9.40
C SER A 5 -18.19 4.31 -8.42
N GLU A 6 -17.74 5.36 -7.71
CA GLU A 6 -16.64 5.22 -6.72
C GLU A 6 -17.13 4.51 -5.45
N SER A 7 -18.30 4.89 -4.95
CA SER A 7 -18.94 4.26 -3.79
C SER A 7 -19.20 2.78 -4.05
N ASP A 8 -19.62 2.43 -5.27
CA ASP A 8 -19.85 1.04 -5.68
C ASP A 8 -18.56 0.22 -5.72
N ILE A 9 -17.45 0.78 -6.21
CA ILE A 9 -16.14 0.09 -6.20
C ILE A 9 -15.64 -0.12 -4.77
N LEU A 10 -15.82 0.85 -3.89
CA LEU A 10 -15.47 0.71 -2.47
C LEU A 10 -16.33 -0.34 -1.76
N ALA A 11 -17.64 -0.39 -2.05
CA ALA A 11 -18.53 -1.42 -1.53
C ALA A 11 -18.13 -2.81 -2.02
N GLN A 12 -17.76 -2.95 -3.30
CA GLN A 12 -17.26 -4.21 -3.86
C GLN A 12 -15.92 -4.63 -3.24
N LEU A 13 -15.01 -3.70 -2.97
CA LEU A 13 -13.76 -3.99 -2.27
C LEU A 13 -13.99 -4.52 -0.85
N VAL A 14 -14.97 -3.98 -0.13
CA VAL A 14 -15.36 -4.50 1.19
C VAL A 14 -15.90 -5.92 1.07
N ALA A 15 -16.84 -6.15 0.15
CA ALA A 15 -17.43 -7.47 -0.08
C ALA A 15 -16.38 -8.54 -0.46
N VAL A 16 -15.40 -8.20 -1.31
CA VAL A 16 -14.33 -9.11 -1.70
C VAL A 16 -13.39 -9.41 -0.53
N ASN A 17 -13.10 -8.44 0.34
CA ASN A 17 -12.31 -8.70 1.55
C ASN A 17 -13.06 -9.62 2.52
N ASP A 18 -14.35 -9.40 2.75
CA ASP A 18 -15.16 -10.25 3.61
C ASP A 18 -15.23 -11.69 3.08
N ALA A 19 -15.37 -11.86 1.77
CA ALA A 19 -15.33 -13.16 1.11
C ALA A 19 -13.95 -13.84 1.26
N LEU A 20 -12.85 -13.09 1.14
CA LEU A 20 -11.49 -13.61 1.36
C LEU A 20 -11.27 -14.09 2.81
N TRP A 21 -11.87 -13.41 3.78
CA TRP A 21 -11.81 -13.79 5.20
C TRP A 21 -12.66 -15.01 5.54
N ALA A 22 -13.79 -15.19 4.84
CA ALA A 22 -14.71 -16.31 5.06
C ALA A 22 -14.26 -17.62 4.40
N LEU A 23 -13.31 -17.57 3.46
CA LEU A 23 -12.83 -18.77 2.77
C LEU A 23 -11.95 -19.65 3.67
N PRO A 24 -12.14 -20.98 3.64
CA PRO A 24 -11.23 -21.91 4.29
C PRO A 24 -9.87 -21.96 3.56
N ASP A 25 -8.82 -22.33 4.30
CA ASP A 25 -7.43 -22.25 3.82
C ASP A 25 -7.12 -23.14 2.60
N ASP A 26 -7.92 -24.19 2.38
CA ASP A 26 -7.81 -25.13 1.26
C ASP A 26 -8.53 -24.65 -0.02
N ALA A 27 -9.31 -23.57 0.05
CA ALA A 27 -10.02 -22.97 -1.09
C ALA A 27 -9.11 -22.11 -1.98
N PHE A 28 -7.97 -22.67 -2.41
CA PHE A 28 -6.92 -21.93 -3.14
C PHE A 28 -7.41 -21.28 -4.43
N SER A 29 -8.22 -21.98 -5.24
CA SER A 29 -8.72 -21.47 -6.52
C SER A 29 -9.64 -20.27 -6.33
N GLU A 30 -10.51 -20.32 -5.32
CA GLU A 30 -11.48 -19.28 -5.02
C GLU A 30 -10.82 -18.05 -4.41
N LYS A 31 -9.87 -18.28 -3.51
CA LYS A 31 -8.99 -17.24 -2.97
C LYS A 31 -8.22 -16.52 -4.06
N PHE A 32 -7.65 -17.24 -5.02
CA PHE A 32 -6.92 -16.62 -6.13
C PHE A 32 -7.80 -15.74 -7.02
N LYS A 33 -9.04 -16.17 -7.31
CA LYS A 33 -10.01 -15.36 -8.06
C LYS A 33 -10.37 -14.07 -7.33
N LEU A 34 -10.68 -14.17 -6.04
CA LEU A 34 -11.01 -13.00 -5.21
C LEU A 34 -9.82 -12.06 -5.05
N LEU A 35 -8.59 -12.57 -4.95
CA LEU A 35 -7.39 -11.73 -4.93
C LEU A 35 -7.23 -10.95 -6.23
N LYS A 36 -7.43 -11.60 -7.40
CA LYS A 36 -7.41 -10.91 -8.70
C LYS A 36 -8.50 -9.84 -8.79
N GLU A 37 -9.71 -10.16 -8.35
CA GLU A 37 -10.83 -9.23 -8.36
C GLU A 37 -10.55 -8.00 -7.48
N ARG A 38 -10.02 -8.24 -6.28
CA ARG A 38 -9.60 -7.17 -5.37
C ARG A 38 -8.53 -6.28 -5.99
N ASP A 39 -7.55 -6.88 -6.67
CA ASP A 39 -6.47 -6.12 -7.32
C ASP A 39 -7.01 -5.29 -8.49
N HIS A 40 -7.96 -5.82 -9.27
CA HIS A 40 -8.66 -5.08 -10.31
C HIS A 40 -9.46 -3.89 -9.74
N LEU A 41 -10.27 -4.12 -8.71
CA LEU A 41 -11.05 -3.06 -8.05
C LEU A 41 -10.16 -1.98 -7.42
N ARG A 42 -8.99 -2.36 -6.90
CA ARG A 42 -7.98 -1.40 -6.41
C ARG A 42 -7.42 -0.54 -7.53
N GLU A 43 -7.14 -1.13 -8.69
CA GLU A 43 -6.69 -0.40 -9.88
C GLU A 43 -7.78 0.57 -10.36
N GLU A 44 -9.05 0.15 -10.39
CA GLU A 44 -10.15 1.03 -10.76
C GLU A 44 -10.36 2.17 -9.76
N SER A 45 -10.37 1.86 -8.46
CA SER A 45 -10.43 2.88 -7.40
C SER A 45 -9.28 3.89 -7.52
N SER A 46 -8.07 3.44 -7.89
CA SER A 46 -6.93 4.35 -8.07
C SER A 46 -7.16 5.40 -9.17
N LYS A 47 -7.98 5.11 -10.19
CA LYS A 47 -8.31 6.06 -11.26
C LYS A 47 -9.14 7.24 -10.73
N TYR A 48 -10.00 7.02 -9.75
CA TYR A 48 -10.77 8.09 -9.09
C TYR A 48 -9.87 8.96 -8.22
N ALA A 49 -8.93 8.36 -7.48
CA ALA A 49 -7.92 9.10 -6.74
C ALA A 49 -7.04 9.96 -7.67
N VAL A 50 -6.65 9.43 -8.84
CA VAL A 50 -5.95 10.18 -9.89
C VAL A 50 -6.80 11.33 -10.44
N GLY A 51 -8.08 11.09 -10.72
CA GLY A 51 -9.00 12.12 -11.23
C GLY A 51 -9.27 13.25 -10.26
N LEU A 52 -9.33 12.94 -8.95
CA LEU A 52 -9.44 13.94 -7.89
C LEU A 52 -8.13 14.74 -7.75
N ASP A 53 -6.99 14.05 -7.73
CA ASP A 53 -5.68 14.69 -7.66
C ASP A 53 -5.40 15.56 -8.90
N ALA A 54 -5.90 15.17 -10.07
CA ALA A 54 -5.84 15.95 -11.31
C ALA A 54 -6.56 17.30 -11.22
N GLN A 55 -7.41 17.53 -10.22
CA GLN A 55 -8.06 18.81 -9.94
C GLN A 55 -7.44 19.57 -8.76
N ARG A 56 -6.56 18.91 -7.98
CA ARG A 56 -5.91 19.51 -6.81
C ARG A 56 -4.76 20.44 -7.21
N PRO A 57 -4.51 21.52 -6.44
CA PRO A 57 -3.36 22.40 -6.64
C PRO A 57 -2.03 21.64 -6.57
N ASP A 58 -1.05 22.02 -7.40
CA ASP A 58 0.29 21.41 -7.40
C ASP A 58 0.99 21.52 -6.05
N ALA A 59 0.81 22.64 -5.34
CA ALA A 59 1.38 22.87 -4.01
C ALA A 59 0.90 21.83 -2.98
N ASP A 60 -0.38 21.46 -3.04
CA ASP A 60 -0.96 20.47 -2.13
C ASP A 60 -0.45 19.06 -2.43
N LEU A 61 -0.31 18.73 -3.71
CA LEU A 61 0.27 17.45 -4.14
C LEU A 61 1.75 17.35 -3.76
N LEU A 62 2.52 18.44 -3.88
CA LEU A 62 3.92 18.49 -3.46
C LEU A 62 4.06 18.37 -1.93
N ALA A 63 3.20 19.04 -1.17
CA ALA A 63 3.16 18.96 0.29
C ALA A 63 2.82 17.52 0.75
N GLU A 64 1.82 16.90 0.12
CA GLU A 64 1.45 15.52 0.40
C GLU A 64 2.57 14.54 0.01
N LEU A 65 3.20 14.72 -1.15
CA LEU A 65 4.35 13.91 -1.57
C LEU A 65 5.49 13.99 -0.55
N SER A 66 5.77 15.18 -0.02
CA SER A 66 6.78 15.37 1.02
C SER A 66 6.38 14.68 2.33
N GLY A 67 5.13 14.84 2.78
CA GLY A 67 4.62 14.19 3.99
C GLY A 67 4.66 12.67 3.92
N MET A 68 4.22 12.09 2.79
CA MET A 68 4.21 10.65 2.56
C MET A 68 5.63 10.06 2.53
N ARG A 69 6.61 10.79 1.99
CA ARG A 69 8.02 10.37 2.02
C ARG A 69 8.58 10.34 3.44
N SER A 70 8.28 11.36 4.24
CA SER A 70 8.68 11.39 5.66
C SER A 70 8.04 10.23 6.42
N GLN A 71 6.76 9.95 6.16
CA GLN A 71 6.06 8.82 6.77
C GLN A 71 6.69 7.48 6.37
N LEU A 72 7.05 7.30 5.09
CA LEU A 72 7.70 6.08 4.63
C LEU A 72 9.05 5.87 5.32
N LYS A 73 9.85 6.94 5.46
CA LYS A 73 11.14 6.90 6.17
C LYS A 73 10.99 6.53 7.64
N GLU A 74 9.93 7.03 8.29
CA GLU A 74 9.65 6.69 9.68
C GLU A 74 9.23 5.21 9.83
N LEU A 75 8.40 4.69 8.93
CA LEU A 75 8.04 3.27 8.90
C LEU A 75 9.26 2.37 8.65
N GLU A 76 10.18 2.80 7.76
CA GLU A 76 11.44 2.09 7.52
C GLU A 76 12.35 2.10 8.76
N LYS A 77 12.42 3.20 9.49
CA LYS A 77 13.18 3.31 10.73
C LYS A 77 12.61 2.40 11.82
N GLN A 78 11.28 2.42 12.04
CA GLN A 78 10.61 1.55 13.01
C GLN A 78 10.86 0.07 12.74
N LYS A 79 10.94 -0.31 11.46
CA LYS A 79 11.35 -1.67 11.06
C LYS A 79 12.79 -1.98 11.50
N ILE A 80 13.75 -1.09 11.23
CA ILE A 80 15.16 -1.29 11.59
C ILE A 80 15.29 -1.45 13.12
N ASP A 81 14.58 -0.62 13.89
CA ASP A 81 14.59 -0.69 15.34
C ASP A 81 14.06 -2.04 15.85
N LEU A 82 12.96 -2.53 15.29
CA LEU A 82 12.40 -3.84 15.65
C LEU A 82 13.33 -5.01 15.28
N VAL A 83 13.92 -4.98 14.08
CA VAL A 83 14.89 -6.01 13.65
C VAL A 83 16.13 -6.00 14.53
N THR A 84 16.61 -4.81 14.93
CA THR A 84 17.75 -4.66 15.83
C THR A 84 17.43 -5.21 17.23
N GLN A 85 16.23 -4.97 17.74
CA GLN A 85 15.76 -5.52 19.01
C GLN A 85 15.57 -7.05 18.96
N ALA A 86 15.10 -7.60 17.84
CA ALA A 86 14.95 -9.04 17.62
C ALA A 86 16.29 -9.77 17.37
N GLY A 87 17.30 -9.07 16.83
CA GLY A 87 18.65 -9.60 16.59
C GLY A 87 19.60 -9.45 17.79
N GLY A 88 19.28 -8.60 18.77
CA GLY A 88 20.12 -8.33 19.94
C GLY A 88 19.84 -9.21 21.17
N GLY A 89 18.81 -10.08 21.11
CA GLY A 89 18.48 -11.02 22.18
C GLY A 89 19.08 -12.40 21.91
N SER A 90 20.11 -12.76 22.68
CA SER A 90 20.73 -14.08 22.65
C SER A 90 19.70 -15.22 22.78
N GLY A 91 19.54 -16.02 21.71
CA GLY A 91 18.99 -17.38 21.80
C GLY A 91 17.89 -17.72 20.79
N ALA A 92 18.27 -18.36 19.68
CA ALA A 92 17.65 -19.58 19.14
C ALA A 92 18.22 -19.86 17.74
N GLY A 93 18.70 -21.10 17.56
CA GLY A 93 19.48 -21.53 16.40
C GLY A 93 18.70 -21.65 15.09
N GLU A 94 19.49 -21.68 14.01
CA GLU A 94 19.29 -22.46 12.78
C GLU A 94 17.94 -22.43 12.04
N MET A 95 17.07 -21.45 12.31
CA MET A 95 15.83 -21.21 11.54
C MET A 95 15.76 -19.80 10.93
N GLY A 96 16.91 -19.11 10.85
CA GLY A 96 16.99 -17.65 10.71
C GLY A 96 16.74 -17.04 9.32
N ASN A 97 16.69 -17.82 8.23
CA ASN A 97 16.67 -17.21 6.89
C ASN A 97 15.30 -17.26 6.17
N ILE A 98 14.40 -18.17 6.55
CA ILE A 98 13.10 -18.36 5.86
C ILE A 98 11.96 -17.61 6.58
N GLY A 99 12.04 -17.49 7.91
CA GLY A 99 11.05 -16.76 8.71
C GLY A 99 11.22 -15.24 8.68
N GLY A 100 12.45 -14.73 8.61
CA GLY A 100 12.73 -13.29 8.67
C GLY A 100 12.22 -12.50 7.47
N VAL A 101 12.34 -13.07 6.26
CA VAL A 101 11.92 -12.40 5.00
C VAL A 101 10.39 -12.35 4.88
N SER A 102 9.70 -13.45 5.25
CA SER A 102 8.24 -13.53 5.19
C SER A 102 7.56 -12.70 6.29
N LEU A 103 8.18 -12.60 7.48
CA LEU A 103 7.73 -11.68 8.53
C LEU A 103 7.89 -10.22 8.09
N ASN A 104 9.02 -9.87 7.47
CA ASN A 104 9.27 -8.50 6.99
C ASN A 104 8.26 -8.04 5.94
N ALA A 105 7.92 -8.92 4.98
CA ALA A 105 6.93 -8.63 3.95
C ALA A 105 5.52 -8.45 4.54
N ARG A 106 5.11 -9.34 5.46
CA ARG A 106 3.83 -9.24 6.15
C ARG A 106 3.74 -8.02 7.07
N MET A 107 4.85 -7.60 7.68
CA MET A 107 4.91 -6.40 8.50
C MET A 107 4.91 -5.11 7.67
N MET A 108 5.54 -5.10 6.50
CA MET A 108 5.43 -3.97 5.55
C MET A 108 3.99 -3.76 5.06
N ASP A 109 3.28 -4.85 4.80
CA ASP A 109 1.85 -4.79 4.45
C ASP A 109 0.98 -4.36 5.65
N ALA A 110 1.28 -4.84 6.86
CA ALA A 110 0.53 -4.50 8.08
C ALA A 110 0.78 -3.06 8.56
N GLY A 111 2.01 -2.53 8.39
CA GLY A 111 2.41 -1.18 8.80
C GLY A 111 1.98 -0.07 7.83
N GLY A 112 1.28 -0.40 6.75
CA GLY A 112 0.79 0.58 5.78
C GLY A 112 1.84 1.11 4.81
N ALA A 113 3.08 0.61 4.83
CA ALA A 113 4.16 1.06 3.95
C ALA A 113 3.81 0.85 2.47
N GLY A 114 3.16 -0.27 2.12
CA GLY A 114 2.67 -0.52 0.76
C GLY A 114 1.63 0.50 0.30
N ARG A 115 0.74 0.96 1.20
CA ARG A 115 -0.26 2.00 0.89
C ARG A 115 0.40 3.36 0.66
N VAL A 116 1.38 3.72 1.50
CA VAL A 116 2.15 4.97 1.36
C VAL A 116 2.94 4.97 0.05
N GLN A 117 3.59 3.85 -0.31
CA GLN A 117 4.32 3.71 -1.57
C GLN A 117 3.39 3.83 -2.79
N ALA A 118 2.22 3.20 -2.78
CA ALA A 118 1.24 3.32 -3.85
C ALA A 118 0.77 4.77 -4.04
N ARG A 119 0.49 5.48 -2.93
CA ARG A 119 0.07 6.89 -2.96
C ARG A 119 1.17 7.82 -3.50
N ILE A 120 2.42 7.59 -3.10
CA ILE A 120 3.59 8.30 -3.64
C ILE A 120 3.68 8.10 -5.16
N GLY A 121 3.45 6.87 -5.64
CA GLY A 121 3.44 6.56 -7.08
C GLY A 121 2.39 7.34 -7.85
N ILE A 122 1.16 7.39 -7.33
CA ILE A 122 0.03 8.12 -7.94
C ILE A 122 0.35 9.62 -8.03
N ILE A 123 0.76 10.25 -6.92
CA ILE A 123 1.05 11.69 -6.90
C ILE A 123 2.20 12.05 -7.85
N LYS A 124 3.24 11.21 -7.90
CA LYS A 124 4.34 11.37 -8.86
C LYS A 124 3.87 11.31 -10.31
N GLY A 125 2.96 10.38 -10.63
CA GLY A 125 2.34 10.27 -11.95
C GLY A 125 1.62 11.56 -12.34
N VAL A 126 0.72 12.04 -11.48
CA VAL A 126 -0.05 13.28 -11.72
C VAL A 126 0.88 14.49 -11.89
N LEU A 127 1.87 14.67 -11.02
CA LEU A 127 2.83 15.78 -11.12
C LEU A 127 3.66 15.71 -12.41
N LYS A 128 4.07 14.50 -12.82
CA LYS A 128 4.82 14.29 -14.07
C LYS A 128 3.96 14.63 -15.29
N ASP A 129 2.70 14.22 -15.31
CA ASP A 129 1.77 14.51 -16.41
C ASP A 129 1.49 16.01 -16.54
N ARG A 130 1.61 16.76 -15.44
CA ARG A 130 1.54 18.24 -15.42
C ARG A 130 2.85 18.95 -15.74
N GLY A 131 3.94 18.21 -15.98
CA GLY A 131 5.28 18.78 -16.20
C GLY A 131 5.91 19.41 -14.95
N ILE A 132 5.40 19.09 -13.76
CA ILE A 132 5.93 19.60 -12.49
C ILE A 132 7.09 18.71 -12.04
N MET A 133 8.28 19.30 -11.93
CA MET A 133 9.41 18.63 -11.30
C MET A 133 9.25 18.57 -9.79
N TYR A 134 9.47 17.39 -9.23
CA TYR A 134 9.57 17.19 -7.79
C TYR A 134 10.98 16.65 -7.43
N PRO A 135 11.56 17.07 -6.29
CA PRO A 135 12.86 16.58 -5.87
C PRO A 135 12.82 15.06 -5.67
N ASN A 136 13.89 14.35 -6.02
CA ASN A 136 14.03 12.94 -5.64
C ASN A 136 14.40 12.85 -4.15
N PRO A 137 13.90 11.83 -3.43
CA PRO A 137 14.35 11.61 -2.06
C PRO A 137 15.87 11.35 -2.07
N GLN A 138 16.59 12.03 -1.15
CA GLN A 138 17.97 11.71 -0.80
C GLN A 138 17.99 10.58 0.23
#